data_AF-A0A7W3WRL0-F1
#
_entry.id   AF-A0A7W3WRL0-F1
#
_cell.length_a   1.000
_cell.length_b   1.000
_cell.length_c   1.000
_cell.angle_alpha   90.00
_cell.angle_beta   90.00
_cell.angle_gamma   90.00
#
_symmetry.space_group_name_H-M   'P 1'
#
loop_
_entity.id
_entity.type
_entity.pdbx_description
1 polymer ?
#
loop_
_entity_poly.entity_id
_entity_poly.type
_entity_poly.pdbx_seq_one_letter_code
_entity_poly.pdbx_strand_id
1 'polypeptide(L)'
;VAVGGAVFVGWDGVGPAPSAAVSADRPPVDARVTLEPDTGGGWRVVSERVTVVVTRFGVVELRTPGGRLLRRDLPPRWWEPVDGGGGHWAQRSEVAADARYFGLGGRAVGLRLPDGEYPVPGEVGG
;
A
#
# COMPACT_ATOMS: atom_id res chain seq x y z
N VAL A 1 0.09 -16.76 17.81
CA VAL A 1 0.65 -15.40 17.85
C VAL A 1 0.85 -14.93 16.42
N ALA A 2 -0.01 -14.04 15.91
CA ALA A 2 0.26 -13.41 14.62
C ALA A 2 1.33 -12.36 14.85
N VAL A 3 2.55 -12.65 14.39
CA VAL A 3 3.67 -11.71 14.51
C VAL A 3 3.58 -10.68 13.38
N GLY A 4 2.50 -9.90 13.37
CA GLY A 4 2.22 -8.88 12.36
C GLY A 4 2.62 -7.49 12.85
N GLY A 5 3.42 -6.76 12.08
CA GLY A 5 3.56 -5.32 12.19
C GLY A 5 2.81 -4.67 11.03
N ALA A 6 2.28 -3.46 11.23
CA ALA A 6 1.65 -2.67 10.18
C ALA A 6 2.45 -1.38 9.96
N VAL A 7 2.61 -0.97 8.71
CA VAL A 7 3.13 0.35 8.36
C VAL A 7 1.97 1.16 7.81
N PHE A 8 1.72 2.32 8.41
CA PHE A 8 0.76 3.28 7.89
C PHE A 8 1.51 4.40 7.17
N VAL A 9 1.10 4.67 5.93
CA VAL A 9 1.63 5.76 5.11
C VAL A 9 0.46 6.68 4.78
N GLY A 10 0.50 7.88 5.34
CA GLY A 10 -0.49 8.92 5.10
C GLY A 10 0.11 10.05 4.29
N TRP A 11 -0.70 10.66 3.43
CA TRP A 11 -0.40 11.89 2.73
C TRP A 11 -1.04 13.06 3.48
N ASP A 12 -0.48 14.26 3.35
CA ASP A 12 -1.05 15.51 3.86
C ASP A 12 -1.42 15.49 5.36
N GLY A 13 -0.66 14.75 6.17
CA GLY A 13 -0.85 14.67 7.62
C GLY A 13 -2.01 13.77 8.07
N VAL A 14 -2.64 13.03 7.15
CA VAL A 14 -3.70 12.06 7.49
C VAL A 14 -3.11 10.98 8.41
N GLY A 15 -3.79 10.72 9.53
CA GLY A 15 -3.42 9.71 10.51
C GLY A 15 -3.96 8.30 10.17
N PRO A 16 -3.54 7.25 10.91
CA PRO A 16 -3.92 5.86 10.63
C PRO A 16 -5.39 5.52 10.86
N ALA A 17 -6.14 6.39 11.53
CA ALA A 17 -7.55 6.23 11.79
C ALA A 17 -8.33 7.45 11.24
N PRO A 18 -9.57 7.24 10.76
CA PRO A 18 -10.28 5.95 10.67
C PRO A 18 -9.81 5.12 9.46
N SER A 19 -9.51 3.84 9.66
CA SER A 19 -9.18 2.92 8.57
C SER A 19 -9.86 1.58 8.82
N ALA A 20 -10.67 1.09 7.88
CA ALA A 20 -11.28 -0.25 7.97
C ALA A 20 -10.23 -1.38 7.93
N ALA A 21 -9.00 -1.09 7.47
CA ALA A 21 -7.90 -2.04 7.38
C ALA A 21 -7.07 -2.13 8.68
N VAL A 22 -7.25 -1.19 9.60
CA VAL A 22 -6.51 -1.14 10.88
C VAL A 22 -7.53 -1.25 12.00
N SER A 23 -7.33 -2.20 12.92
CA SER A 23 -8.15 -2.28 14.13
C SER A 23 -8.22 -0.91 14.82
N ALA A 24 -9.37 -0.56 15.40
CA ALA A 24 -9.53 0.67 16.18
C ALA A 24 -8.47 0.76 17.30
N ASP A 25 -8.06 -0.39 17.84
CA ASP A 25 -6.92 -0.52 18.74
C ASP A 25 -5.61 -0.58 17.92
N ARG A 26 -5.07 0.61 17.62
CA ARG A 26 -3.77 0.75 16.93
C ARG A 26 -2.68 -0.01 17.72
N PRO A 27 -1.91 -0.91 17.08
CA PRO A 27 -0.78 -1.53 17.75
C PRO A 27 0.25 -0.47 18.18
N PRO A 28 0.91 -0.63 19.34
CA PRO A 28 1.96 0.29 19.76
C PRO A 28 3.06 0.36 18.70
N VAL A 29 3.71 1.52 18.61
CA VAL A 29 4.86 1.70 17.72
C VAL A 29 5.94 0.68 18.05
N ASP A 30 6.41 -0.06 17.05
CA ASP A 30 7.49 -1.04 17.22
C ASP A 30 8.83 -0.30 17.32
N ALA A 31 9.42 -0.29 18.52
CA ALA A 31 10.69 0.40 18.80
C ALA A 31 11.89 -0.14 18.00
N ARG A 32 11.76 -1.29 17.35
CA ARG A 32 12.79 -1.89 16.49
C ARG A 32 12.74 -1.33 15.06
N VAL A 33 11.81 -0.43 14.78
CA VAL A 33 11.65 0.23 13.48
C VAL A 33 12.36 1.57 13.51
N THR A 34 13.28 1.78 12.56
CA THR A 34 13.98 3.06 12.39
C THR A 34 13.48 3.78 11.14
N LEU A 35 13.36 5.10 11.24
CA LEU A 35 13.17 5.97 10.08
C LEU A 35 14.52 6.64 9.79
N GLU A 36 15.04 6.41 8.59
CA GLU A 36 16.36 6.86 8.17
C GLU A 36 16.25 7.64 6.86
N PRO A 37 17.14 8.62 6.60
CA PRO A 37 17.27 9.21 5.28
C PRO A 37 17.67 8.15 4.24
N ASP A 38 17.11 8.24 3.03
CA ASP A 38 17.52 7.39 1.92
C ASP A 38 18.60 8.07 1.05
N THR A 39 19.54 7.27 0.52
CA THR A 39 20.65 7.74 -0.32
C THR A 39 20.21 8.41 -1.62
N GLY A 40 19.05 8.04 -2.19
CA GLY A 40 18.46 8.67 -3.38
C GLY A 40 17.68 9.95 -3.08
N GLY A 41 17.65 10.37 -1.80
CA GLY A 41 16.74 11.39 -1.29
C GLY A 41 15.37 10.81 -0.92
N GLY A 42 14.78 11.34 0.14
CA GLY A 42 13.59 10.79 0.76
C GLY A 42 13.93 10.04 2.05
N TRP A 43 13.13 9.04 2.40
CA TRP A 43 13.21 8.35 3.69
C TRP A 43 12.99 6.85 3.53
N ARG A 44 13.53 6.07 4.45
CA ARG A 44 13.28 4.63 4.54
C ARG A 44 12.89 4.24 5.97
N VAL A 45 11.88 3.40 6.07
CA VAL A 45 11.53 2.67 7.29
C VAL A 45 12.20 1.32 7.22
N VAL A 46 13.10 1.05 8.16
CA VAL A 46 13.83 -0.21 8.23
C VAL A 46 13.27 -1.03 9.38
N SER A 47 12.91 -2.27 9.07
CA SER A 47 12.61 -3.29 10.07
C SER A 47 13.26 -4.60 9.65
N GLU A 48 13.43 -5.51 10.59
CA GLU A 48 13.90 -6.88 10.30
C GLU A 48 13.00 -7.65 9.32
N ARG A 49 11.77 -7.18 9.07
CA ARG A 49 10.75 -7.89 8.26
C ARG A 49 10.50 -7.28 6.90
N VAL A 50 10.59 -5.96 6.79
CA VAL A 50 10.32 -5.20 5.57
C VAL A 50 11.11 -3.90 5.58
N THR A 51 11.56 -3.47 4.42
CA THR A 51 12.03 -2.11 4.20
C THR A 51 11.00 -1.36 3.35
N VAL A 52 10.57 -0.19 3.81
CA VAL A 52 9.70 0.71 3.04
C VAL A 52 10.51 1.94 2.68
N VAL A 53 10.64 2.26 1.40
CA VAL A 53 11.34 3.47 0.94
C VAL A 53 10.33 4.44 0.35
N VAL A 54 10.31 5.67 0.82
CA VAL A 54 9.59 6.78 0.21
C VAL A 54 10.62 7.65 -0.49
N THR A 55 10.63 7.59 -1.81
CA THR A 55 11.56 8.39 -2.63
C THR A 55 11.20 9.87 -2.53
N ARG A 56 12.16 10.75 -2.86
CA ARG A 56 11.91 12.20 -3.02
C ARG A 56 10.78 12.59 -3.98
N PHE A 57 10.35 11.67 -4.85
CA PHE A 57 9.27 11.89 -5.81
C PHE A 57 7.92 11.33 -5.36
N GLY A 58 7.82 10.84 -4.12
CA GLY A 58 6.58 10.28 -3.57
C GLY A 58 6.28 8.84 -3.98
N VAL A 59 7.19 8.16 -4.68
CA VAL A 59 7.09 6.71 -4.91
C VAL A 59 7.34 5.98 -3.59
N VAL A 60 6.52 4.96 -3.30
CA VAL A 60 6.69 4.05 -2.17
C VAL A 60 7.16 2.68 -2.66
N GLU A 61 8.32 2.23 -2.20
CA GLU A 61 8.86 0.91 -2.53
C GLU A 61 8.80 -0.01 -1.31
N LEU A 62 8.21 -1.18 -1.50
CA LEU A 62 8.21 -2.27 -0.53
C LEU A 62 9.29 -3.27 -0.91
N ARG A 63 10.24 -3.50 0.00
CA ARG A 63 11.38 -4.38 -0.23
C ARG A 63 11.48 -5.45 0.86
N THR A 64 12.00 -6.62 0.50
CA THR A 64 12.42 -7.61 1.49
C THR A 64 13.53 -7.04 2.38
N PRO A 65 13.83 -7.66 3.55
CA PRO A 65 14.98 -7.29 4.36
C PRO A 65 16.31 -7.32 3.59
N GLY A 66 16.45 -8.24 2.63
CA GLY A 66 17.61 -8.32 1.74
C GLY A 66 17.61 -7.32 0.57
N GLY A 67 16.69 -6.34 0.56
CA GLY A 67 16.64 -5.26 -0.43
C GLY A 67 15.94 -5.56 -1.74
N ARG A 68 15.38 -6.77 -1.93
CA ARG A 68 14.65 -7.15 -3.15
C ARG A 68 13.30 -6.44 -3.21
N LEU A 69 13.02 -5.75 -4.32
CA LEU A 69 11.74 -5.07 -4.54
C LEU A 69 10.59 -6.09 -4.65
N LEU A 70 9.53 -5.86 -3.85
CA LEU A 70 8.29 -6.63 -3.86
C LEU A 70 7.20 -5.90 -4.67
N ARG A 71 7.06 -4.59 -4.44
CA ARG A 71 6.05 -3.74 -5.07
C ARG A 71 6.54 -2.29 -5.05
N ARG A 72 6.20 -1.53 -6.08
CA ARG A 72 6.46 -0.08 -6.17
C ARG A 72 5.14 0.64 -6.42
N ASP A 73 4.69 1.42 -5.45
CA ASP A 73 3.50 2.24 -5.56
C ASP A 73 3.91 3.63 -6.05
N LEU A 74 3.36 4.05 -7.19
CA LEU A 74 3.53 5.41 -7.69
C LEU A 74 2.76 6.39 -6.79
N PRO A 75 3.14 7.69 -6.78
CA PRO A 75 2.39 8.70 -6.04
C PRO A 75 0.91 8.62 -6.39
N PRO A 76 -0.01 8.68 -5.40
CA PRO A 76 -1.44 8.68 -5.67
C PRO A 76 -1.78 9.89 -6.54
N ARG A 77 -2.72 9.69 -7.47
CA ARG A 77 -3.17 10.75 -8.37
C ARG A 77 -4.66 10.92 -8.25
N TRP A 78 -5.11 12.16 -8.28
CA TRP A 78 -6.51 12.44 -8.53
C TRP A 78 -6.80 12.19 -10.01
N TRP A 79 -7.84 11.39 -10.28
CA TRP A 79 -8.30 11.09 -11.63
C TRP A 79 -9.71 11.62 -11.81
N GLU A 80 -9.92 12.31 -12.92
CA GLU A 80 -11.22 12.83 -13.35
C GLU A 80 -11.52 12.32 -14.76
N PRO A 81 -12.71 11.75 -15.01
CA PRO A 81 -13.11 11.36 -16.36
C PRO A 81 -13.22 12.59 -17.27
N VAL A 82 -12.70 12.49 -18.49
CA VAL A 82 -12.79 13.56 -19.50
C VAL A 82 -14.24 13.87 -19.88
N ASP A 83 -15.10 12.86 -19.90
CA ASP A 83 -16.52 12.98 -20.28
C ASP A 83 -17.44 13.48 -19.14
N GLY A 84 -16.86 13.88 -18.01
CA GLY A 84 -17.58 14.30 -16.81
C GLY A 84 -17.94 13.13 -15.89
N GLY A 85 -17.93 13.39 -14.58
CA GLY A 85 -18.20 12.43 -13.51
C GLY A 85 -17.47 12.81 -12.21
N GLY A 86 -17.72 12.07 -11.14
CA GLY A 86 -17.01 12.26 -9.88
C GLY A 86 -15.54 11.88 -10.01
N GLY A 87 -14.64 12.76 -9.59
CA GLY A 87 -13.22 12.44 -9.46
C GLY A 87 -12.96 11.45 -8.33
N HIS A 88 -11.87 10.69 -8.43
CA HIS A 88 -11.47 9.76 -7.38
C HIS A 88 -9.94 9.67 -7.29
N TRP A 89 -9.46 9.24 -6.12
CA TRP A 89 -8.04 8.90 -5.95
C TRP A 89 -7.72 7.56 -6.62
N ALA A 90 -6.67 7.54 -7.43
CA ALA A 90 -6.12 6.34 -8.04
C ALA A 90 -4.69 6.08 -7.56
N GLN A 91 -4.40 4.84 -7.19
CA GLN A 91 -3.05 4.36 -6.89
C GLN A 91 -2.64 3.33 -7.94
N ARG A 92 -1.45 3.49 -8.51
CA ARG A 92 -0.86 2.53 -9.44
C ARG A 92 0.33 1.83 -8.80
N SER A 93 0.30 0.50 -8.81
CA SER A 93 1.38 -0.35 -8.29
C SER A 93 2.07 -1.09 -9.43
N GLU A 94 3.39 -1.08 -9.42
CA GLU A 94 4.26 -1.88 -10.29
C GLU A 94 4.78 -3.09 -9.50
N VAL A 95 4.74 -4.27 -10.10
CA VAL A 95 5.19 -5.55 -9.52
C VAL A 95 6.07 -6.30 -10.52
N ALA A 96 6.70 -7.39 -10.08
CA ALA A 96 7.44 -8.27 -10.97
C ALA A 96 6.53 -8.82 -12.09
N ALA A 97 7.09 -9.02 -13.30
CA ALA A 97 6.32 -9.47 -14.46
C ALA A 97 5.69 -10.86 -14.27
N ASP A 98 6.26 -11.68 -13.40
CA ASP A 98 5.77 -13.01 -13.03
C ASP A 98 4.86 -13.00 -11.79
N ALA A 99 4.55 -11.82 -11.23
CA ALA A 99 3.63 -11.69 -10.12
C ALA A 99 2.26 -12.26 -10.46
N ARG A 100 1.57 -12.74 -9.42
CA ARG A 100 0.26 -13.38 -9.52
C ARG A 100 -0.64 -12.78 -8.45
N TYR A 101 -1.86 -12.43 -8.82
CA TYR A 101 -2.83 -11.83 -7.93
C TYR A 101 -3.83 -12.88 -7.46
N PHE A 102 -4.15 -12.84 -6.17
CA PHE A 102 -5.10 -13.73 -5.50
C PHE A 102 -5.96 -12.89 -4.54
N GLY A 103 -7.13 -13.40 -4.15
CA GLY A 103 -8.00 -12.76 -3.16
C GLY A 103 -9.22 -12.05 -3.75
N LEU A 104 -9.63 -10.95 -3.12
CA LEU A 104 -10.89 -10.21 -3.36
C LEU A 104 -12.19 -10.92 -2.88
N GLY A 105 -12.08 -11.94 -2.02
CA GLY A 105 -13.23 -12.62 -1.43
C GLY A 105 -13.87 -13.66 -2.36
N GLY A 106 -15.13 -14.05 -2.06
CA GLY A 106 -15.85 -15.21 -2.62
C GLY A 106 -16.24 -15.13 -4.10
N ARG A 107 -15.28 -14.89 -4.98
CA ARG A 107 -15.50 -14.85 -6.43
C ARG A 107 -15.33 -16.21 -7.06
N ALA A 108 -16.21 -16.52 -8.01
CA ALA A 108 -16.24 -17.80 -8.73
C ALA A 108 -15.13 -17.96 -9.79
N VAL A 109 -14.21 -17.01 -9.93
CA VAL A 109 -13.21 -16.96 -11.02
C VAL A 109 -11.96 -17.82 -10.78
N GLY A 110 -11.95 -18.62 -9.72
CA GLY A 110 -10.78 -19.40 -9.26
C GLY A 110 -9.89 -18.61 -8.30
N LEU A 111 -8.90 -19.27 -7.70
CA LEU A 111 -8.02 -18.67 -6.68
C LEU A 111 -7.15 -17.54 -7.24
N ARG A 112 -6.67 -17.70 -8.48
CA ARG A 112 -5.85 -16.71 -9.18
C ARG A 112 -6.75 -15.78 -9.98
N LEU A 113 -6.55 -14.47 -9.81
CA LEU A 113 -7.20 -13.45 -10.62
C LEU A 113 -6.46 -13.32 -11.97
N PRO A 114 -7.16 -13.47 -13.12
CA PRO A 114 -6.61 -13.08 -14.41
C PRO A 114 -6.51 -11.55 -14.53
N ASP A 115 -5.98 -11.08 -15.66
CA ASP A 115 -5.96 -9.66 -15.95
C ASP A 115 -7.41 -9.15 -16.13
N GLY A 116 -7.73 -8.01 -15.52
CA GLY A 116 -9.06 -7.44 -15.61
C GLY A 116 -9.35 -6.41 -14.53
N GLU A 117 -10.52 -5.80 -14.65
CA GLU A 117 -11.05 -4.87 -13.67
C GLU A 117 -11.99 -5.58 -12.72
N TYR A 118 -11.86 -5.23 -11.44
CA TYR A 118 -12.47 -5.99 -10.37
C TYR A 118 -13.08 -5.05 -9.32
N PRO A 119 -14.42 -5.00 -9.20
CA PRO A 119 -15.07 -4.16 -8.21
C PRO A 119 -14.86 -4.72 -6.80
N VAL A 120 -14.07 -4.05 -5.97
CA VAL A 120 -13.99 -4.36 -4.55
C VAL A 120 -15.25 -3.82 -3.87
N PRO A 121 -16.03 -4.66 -3.16
CA PRO A 121 -17.10 -4.14 -2.32
C PRO A 121 -16.49 -3.22 -1.28
N GLY A 122 -16.84 -1.93 -1.31
CA GLY A 122 -16.68 -1.06 -0.16
C GLY A 122 -17.92 -1.20 0.73
N GLU A 123 -17.77 -1.01 2.04
CA GLU A 123 -18.93 -0.55 2.81
C GLU A 123 -19.37 0.77 2.18
N VAL A 124 -20.57 0.78 1.62
CA VAL A 124 -21.24 2.02 1.27
C VAL A 124 -21.54 2.68 2.61
N GLY A 125 -20.74 3.67 2.99
CA GLY A 125 -21.05 4.51 4.15
C GLY A 125 -22.44 5.09 3.96
N GLY A 126 -23.35 4.73 4.86
CA GLY A 126 -24.64 5.40 5.04
C GLY A 126 -24.48 6.71 5.79
#